data_AF-A0A0L6VSI2-F1
#
_entry.id   AF-A0A0L6VSI2-F1
#
_cell.length_a   1.000
_cell.length_b   1.000
_cell.length_c   1.000
_cell.angle_alpha   90.00
_cell.angle_beta   90.00
_cell.angle_gamma   90.00
#
_symmetry.space_group_name_H-M   'P 1'
#
loop_
_entity.id
_entity.type
_entity.pdbx_description
1 polymer ?
#
loop_
_entity_poly.entity_id
_entity_poly.type
_entity_poly.pdbx_seq_one_letter_code
_entity_poly.pdbx_strand_id
1 'polypeptide(L)'
;PNTTTPHVPLNDVMETDHTSQTCIPTRPTILPPSSVFLTFLASVIGNPNNCTPDGTLSIDPNSLAVIQQMMAAEASHLAQMDKRMDQMAKLLESLETRLGNLENARPAAPSRPPNAMPGQKSYAKAIGA
;
A
#
# COMPACT_ATOMS: atom_id res chain seq x y z
N PRO A 1 43.84 24.47 36.10
CA PRO A 1 42.70 24.20 37.01
C PRO A 1 41.58 25.23 36.78
N ASN A 2 40.50 24.78 36.11
CA ASN A 2 39.07 25.14 36.17
C ASN A 2 38.66 26.62 36.41
N THR A 3 37.65 27.20 35.74
CA THR A 3 36.52 26.71 34.92
C THR A 3 35.77 27.95 34.36
N THR A 4 34.90 27.71 33.36
CA THR A 4 33.57 28.34 33.20
C THR A 4 33.32 29.10 31.87
N THR A 5 32.75 28.31 30.94
CA THR A 5 31.69 28.58 29.94
C THR A 5 31.88 29.63 28.82
N PRO A 6 31.89 29.22 27.54
CA PRO A 6 31.49 30.07 26.43
C PRO A 6 29.95 30.08 26.29
N HIS A 7 29.37 31.29 26.30
CA HIS A 7 27.96 31.54 25.98
C HIS A 7 27.78 31.47 24.46
N VAL A 8 27.26 30.34 23.95
CA VAL A 8 26.82 30.20 22.56
C VAL A 8 25.32 30.47 22.51
N PRO A 9 24.82 31.36 21.63
CA PRO A 9 23.40 31.67 21.53
C PRO A 9 22.62 30.44 21.03
N LEU A 10 21.54 30.12 21.73
CA LEU A 10 20.53 29.16 21.32
C LEU A 10 19.81 29.74 20.08
N ASN A 11 20.30 29.40 18.88
CA ASN A 11 19.46 29.50 17.69
C ASN A 11 18.44 28.36 17.78
N ASP A 12 17.23 28.70 18.23
CA ASP A 12 16.03 27.88 18.06
C ASP A 12 15.76 27.73 16.56
N VAL A 13 16.52 26.85 15.91
CA VAL A 13 16.12 26.24 14.66
C VAL A 13 15.00 25.27 15.05
N MET A 14 13.77 25.76 15.01
CA MET A 14 12.61 24.90 14.85
C MET A 14 12.75 24.20 13.50
N GLU A 15 13.51 23.12 13.47
CA GLU A 15 13.50 22.14 12.38
C GLU A 15 12.23 21.29 12.56
N THR A 16 11.08 21.91 12.33
CA THR A 16 9.81 21.20 12.16
C THR A 16 9.78 20.60 10.76
N ASP A 17 10.71 19.71 10.45
CA ASP A 17 10.59 18.77 9.34
C ASP A 17 10.15 17.41 9.89
N HIS A 18 9.05 17.43 10.64
CA HIS A 18 8.17 16.27 10.68
C HIS A 18 7.34 16.25 9.41
N THR A 19 8.01 16.07 8.27
CA THR A 19 7.35 15.51 7.11
C THR A 19 6.87 14.14 7.55
N SER A 20 5.57 14.00 7.80
CA SER A 20 4.88 12.72 7.88
C SER A 20 5.24 11.96 6.62
N GLN A 21 6.32 11.17 6.69
CA GLN A 21 6.81 10.38 5.59
C GLN A 21 5.81 9.25 5.44
N THR A 22 4.74 9.52 4.71
CA THR A 22 3.76 8.54 4.31
C THR A 22 4.56 7.47 3.59
N CYS A 23 4.76 6.32 4.23
CA CYS A 23 5.38 5.13 3.64
C CYS A 23 4.46 4.57 2.55
N ILE A 24 4.24 5.36 1.49
CA ILE A 24 3.59 4.90 0.28
C ILE A 24 4.68 4.18 -0.50
N PRO A 25 4.57 2.86 -0.71
CA PRO A 25 5.52 2.15 -1.54
C PRO A 25 5.53 2.78 -2.93
N THR A 26 6.72 3.00 -3.48
CA THR A 26 6.89 3.59 -4.80
C THR A 26 6.13 2.76 -5.83
N ARG A 27 5.41 3.42 -6.75
CA ARG A 27 4.72 2.75 -7.85
C ARG A 27 5.71 1.83 -8.58
N PRO A 28 5.42 0.53 -8.74
CA PRO A 28 6.23 -0.35 -9.56
C PRO A 28 6.28 0.22 -10.99
N THR A 29 7.46 0.54 -11.47
CA THR A 29 7.72 0.98 -12.85
C THR A 29 8.07 -0.18 -13.78
N ILE A 30 8.22 -1.37 -13.22
CA ILE A 30 8.51 -2.61 -13.94
C ILE A 30 7.28 -3.08 -14.70
N LEU A 31 7.46 -3.34 -15.99
CA LEU A 31 6.45 -3.99 -16.82
C LEU A 31 6.12 -5.37 -16.21
N PRO A 32 4.85 -5.80 -16.29
CA PRO A 32 4.50 -7.14 -15.84
C PRO A 32 5.30 -8.18 -16.65
N PRO A 33 5.63 -9.33 -16.04
CA PRO A 33 6.30 -10.41 -16.75
C PRO A 33 5.45 -10.86 -17.95
N SER A 34 6.12 -11.20 -19.05
CA SER A 34 5.46 -11.69 -20.27
C SER A 34 4.73 -13.02 -20.01
N SER A 35 3.50 -13.15 -20.52
CA SER A 35 2.77 -14.42 -20.47
C SER A 35 3.46 -15.47 -21.33
N VAL A 36 3.89 -16.57 -20.71
CA VAL A 36 4.53 -17.69 -21.39
C VAL A 36 3.59 -18.29 -22.45
N PHE A 37 2.29 -18.35 -22.15
CA PHE A 37 1.28 -18.80 -23.10
C PHE A 37 1.23 -17.92 -24.35
N LEU A 38 1.20 -16.59 -24.18
CA LEU A 38 1.17 -15.67 -25.33
C LEU A 38 2.46 -15.72 -26.13
N THR A 39 3.62 -15.84 -25.47
CA THR A 39 4.91 -16.02 -26.16
C THR A 39 4.94 -17.29 -26.99
N PHE A 40 4.47 -18.41 -26.42
CA PHE A 40 4.35 -19.67 -27.13
C PHE A 40 3.38 -19.56 -28.31
N LEU A 41 2.18 -19.01 -28.08
CA LEU A 41 1.16 -18.88 -29.12
C LEU A 41 1.62 -17.98 -30.28
N ALA A 42 2.31 -16.88 -29.97
CA ALA A 42 2.92 -16.02 -30.98
C ALA A 42 3.97 -16.79 -31.81
N SER A 43 4.76 -17.67 -31.18
CA SER A 43 5.69 -18.54 -31.91
C SER A 43 4.98 -19.54 -32.81
N VAL A 44 3.84 -20.09 -32.39
CA VAL A 44 3.06 -21.04 -33.21
C VAL A 44 2.44 -20.34 -34.42
N ILE A 45 1.81 -19.18 -34.20
CA ILE A 45 1.13 -18.43 -35.26
C ILE A 45 2.15 -17.79 -36.23
N GLY A 46 3.29 -17.32 -35.70
CA GLY A 46 4.34 -16.70 -36.49
C GLY A 46 5.24 -17.68 -37.25
N ASN A 47 5.08 -18.99 -37.06
CA ASN A 47 5.90 -20.00 -37.74
C ASN A 47 5.35 -20.26 -39.15
N PRO A 48 6.12 -19.95 -40.23
CA PRO A 48 5.67 -20.18 -41.61
C PRO A 48 5.40 -21.65 -41.91
N ASN A 49 6.03 -22.59 -41.19
CA ASN A 49 5.79 -24.02 -41.36
C ASN A 49 4.40 -24.47 -40.89
N ASN A 50 3.75 -23.66 -40.06
CA ASN A 50 2.38 -23.88 -39.62
C ASN A 50 1.37 -23.21 -40.55
N CYS A 51 1.81 -22.60 -41.66
CA CYS A 51 0.93 -21.94 -42.62
C CYS A 51 0.90 -22.71 -43.93
N THR A 52 -0.29 -22.84 -44.51
CA THR A 52 -0.46 -23.32 -45.87
C THR A 52 -0.04 -22.24 -46.89
N PRO A 53 0.17 -22.58 -48.17
CA PRO A 53 0.58 -21.61 -49.20
C PRO A 53 -0.39 -20.45 -49.41
N ASP A 54 -1.68 -20.64 -49.08
CA ASP A 54 -2.73 -19.62 -49.09
C ASP A 54 -2.77 -18.77 -47.81
N GLY A 55 -1.89 -19.03 -46.84
CA GLY A 55 -1.78 -18.28 -45.59
C GLY A 55 -2.73 -18.77 -44.48
N THR A 56 -3.40 -19.90 -44.67
CA THR A 56 -4.24 -20.51 -43.63
C THR A 56 -3.37 -21.21 -42.60
N LEU A 57 -3.66 -21.01 -41.31
CA LEU A 57 -2.93 -21.67 -40.23
C LEU A 57 -3.35 -23.15 -40.15
N SER A 58 -2.40 -24.05 -40.39
CA SER A 58 -2.53 -25.50 -40.25
C SER A 58 -1.86 -25.95 -38.97
N ILE A 59 -2.68 -26.29 -37.96
CA ILE A 59 -2.20 -26.81 -36.67
C ILE A 59 -2.56 -28.28 -36.58
N ASP A 60 -1.58 -29.13 -36.31
CA ASP A 60 -1.83 -30.55 -36.08
C ASP A 60 -2.54 -30.79 -34.73
N PRO A 61 -3.28 -31.90 -34.56
CA PRO A 61 -4.04 -32.17 -33.34
C PRO A 61 -3.20 -32.19 -32.05
N ASN A 62 -1.93 -32.59 -32.10
CA ASN A 62 -1.08 -32.63 -30.91
C ASN A 62 -0.69 -31.21 -30.47
N SER A 63 -0.26 -30.38 -31.43
CA SER A 63 0.01 -28.97 -31.17
C SER A 63 -1.23 -28.23 -30.64
N LEU A 64 -2.42 -28.54 -31.19
CA LEU A 64 -3.67 -27.98 -30.69
C LEU A 64 -3.96 -28.39 -29.24
N ALA A 65 -3.72 -29.65 -28.88
CA ALA A 65 -3.89 -30.12 -27.50
C ALA A 65 -2.95 -29.41 -26.53
N VAL A 66 -1.69 -29.17 -26.92
CA VAL A 66 -0.73 -28.40 -26.12
C VAL A 66 -1.18 -26.95 -25.93
N ILE A 67 -1.64 -26.28 -27.00
CA ILE A 67 -2.19 -24.92 -26.92
C ILE A 67 -3.35 -24.86 -25.93
N GLN A 68 -4.27 -25.83 -25.98
CA GLN A 68 -5.41 -25.90 -25.07
C GLN A 68 -4.98 -26.10 -23.61
N GLN A 69 -3.99 -26.96 -23.36
CA GLN A 69 -3.45 -27.18 -22.02
C GLN A 69 -2.80 -25.91 -21.45
N MET A 70 -1.98 -25.22 -22.25
CA MET A 70 -1.35 -23.98 -21.83
C MET A 70 -2.38 -22.86 -21.60
N MET A 71 -3.41 -22.78 -22.43
CA MET A 71 -4.52 -21.84 -22.24
C MET A 71 -5.25 -22.08 -20.92
N ALA A 72 -5.53 -23.35 -20.57
CA ALA A 72 -6.19 -23.69 -19.31
C ALA A 72 -5.31 -23.35 -18.09
N ALA A 73 -4.01 -23.58 -18.19
CA ALA A 73 -3.05 -23.20 -17.15
C ALA A 73 -2.99 -21.67 -16.97
N GLU A 74 -2.92 -20.91 -18.07
CA GLU A 74 -2.92 -19.45 -18.05
C GLU A 74 -4.22 -18.90 -17.45
N ALA A 75 -5.38 -19.43 -17.85
CA ALA A 75 -6.67 -19.03 -17.28
C ALA A 75 -6.73 -19.26 -15.77
N SER A 76 -6.21 -20.40 -15.30
CA SER A 76 -6.14 -20.72 -13.86
C SER A 76 -5.22 -19.74 -13.12
N HIS A 77 -4.08 -19.40 -13.71
CA HIS A 77 -3.14 -18.43 -13.15
C HIS A 77 -3.77 -17.03 -13.04
N LEU A 78 -4.46 -16.56 -14.09
CA LEU A 78 -5.16 -15.28 -14.08
C LEU A 78 -6.26 -15.24 -13.02
N ALA A 79 -7.06 -16.30 -12.88
CA ALA A 79 -8.08 -16.40 -11.83
C ALA A 79 -7.47 -16.32 -10.41
N GLN A 80 -6.29 -16.91 -10.20
CA GLN A 80 -5.58 -16.81 -8.93
C GLN A 80 -5.07 -15.38 -8.66
N MET A 81 -4.61 -14.67 -9.69
CA MET A 81 -4.21 -13.27 -9.56
C MET A 81 -5.39 -12.38 -9.17
N ASP A 82 -6.54 -12.58 -9.83
CA ASP A 82 -7.78 -11.84 -9.57
C ASP A 82 -8.23 -12.02 -8.11
N LYS A 83 -8.24 -13.26 -7.63
CA LYS A 83 -8.53 -13.56 -6.22
C LYS A 83 -7.60 -12.84 -5.23
N ARG A 84 -6.31 -12.73 -5.54
CA ARG A 84 -5.34 -12.03 -4.67
C ARG A 84 -5.58 -10.52 -4.70
N MET A 85 -5.96 -9.97 -5.84
CA MET A 85 -6.30 -8.56 -5.99
C MET A 85 -7.56 -8.21 -5.19
N ASP A 86 -8.60 -9.07 -5.23
CA ASP A 86 -9.79 -8.93 -4.39
C ASP A 86 -9.46 -8.92 -2.88
N GLN A 87 -8.56 -9.81 -2.46
CA GLN A 87 -8.11 -9.86 -1.06
C GLN A 87 -7.39 -8.57 -0.68
N MET A 88 -6.55 -8.03 -1.57
CA MET A 88 -5.85 -6.77 -1.35
C MET A 88 -6.83 -5.59 -1.26
N ALA A 89 -7.84 -5.53 -2.14
CA ALA A 89 -8.87 -4.50 -2.09
C ALA A 89 -9.64 -4.52 -0.75
N LYS A 90 -10.01 -5.71 -0.26
CA LYS A 90 -10.67 -5.85 1.05
C LYS A 90 -9.80 -5.40 2.22
N LEU A 91 -8.49 -5.65 2.16
CA LEU A 91 -7.55 -5.18 3.18
C LEU A 91 -7.46 -3.65 3.18
N LEU A 92 -7.42 -3.04 1.99
CA LEU A 92 -7.41 -1.58 1.85
C LEU A 92 -8.70 -0.95 2.39
N GLU A 93 -9.86 -1.50 2.03
CA GLU A 93 -11.17 -1.07 2.54
C GLU A 93 -11.24 -1.18 4.08
N SER A 94 -10.71 -2.26 4.65
CA SER A 94 -10.64 -2.43 6.10
C SER A 94 -9.75 -1.37 6.77
N LEU A 95 -8.61 -1.03 6.17
CA LEU A 95 -7.72 0.02 6.67
C LEU A 95 -8.37 1.40 6.58
N GLU A 96 -9.02 1.71 5.46
CA GLU A 96 -9.75 2.96 5.27
C GLU A 96 -10.87 3.12 6.31
N THR A 97 -11.66 2.06 6.52
CA THR A 97 -12.71 2.04 7.55
C THR A 97 -12.15 2.30 8.95
N ARG A 98 -11.02 1.67 9.30
CA ARG A 98 -10.36 1.87 10.61
C ARG A 98 -9.82 3.30 10.77
N LEU A 99 -9.27 3.88 9.72
CA LEU A 99 -8.81 5.28 9.72
C LEU A 99 -9.98 6.24 9.89
N GLY A 100 -11.07 6.04 9.15
CA GLY A 100 -12.29 6.85 9.29
C GLY A 100 -12.89 6.77 10.69
N ASN A 101 -12.95 5.58 11.29
CA ASN A 101 -13.41 5.43 12.67
C ASN A 101 -12.51 6.16 13.68
N LEU A 102 -11.19 6.14 13.48
CA LEU A 102 -10.25 6.87 14.34
C LEU A 102 -10.40 8.39 14.19
N GLU A 103 -10.64 8.88 12.98
CA GLU A 103 -10.91 10.29 12.71
C GLU A 103 -12.20 10.76 13.40
N ASN A 104 -13.27 9.97 13.29
CA ASN A 104 -14.55 10.25 13.94
C ASN A 104 -14.50 10.10 15.47
N ALA A 105 -13.59 9.27 16.00
CA ALA A 105 -13.37 9.10 17.44
C ALA A 105 -12.47 10.18 18.05
N ARG A 106 -11.89 11.10 17.26
CA ARG A 106 -11.15 12.25 17.79
C ARG A 106 -12.15 13.12 18.56
N PRO A 107 -11.98 13.31 19.89
CA PRO A 107 -12.84 14.21 20.63
C PRO A 107 -12.72 15.60 20.01
N ALA A 108 -13.86 16.26 19.75
CA ALA A 108 -13.86 17.70 19.51
C ALA A 108 -13.02 18.33 20.62
N ALA A 109 -11.99 19.09 20.24
CA ALA A 109 -11.10 19.75 21.19
C ALA A 109 -11.95 20.38 22.30
N PRO A 110 -11.58 20.24 23.59
CA PRO A 110 -12.31 20.93 24.64
C PRO A 110 -12.26 22.42 24.29
N SER A 111 -13.41 22.99 23.94
CA SER A 111 -13.56 24.42 23.77
C SER A 111 -13.16 25.03 25.11
N ARG A 112 -12.01 25.72 25.06
CA ARG A 112 -11.45 26.53 26.15
C ARG A 112 -12.59 27.31 26.82
N PRO A 113 -12.88 27.12 28.13
CA PRO A 113 -13.74 28.06 28.82
C PRO A 113 -13.00 29.41 28.93
N PRO A 114 -13.63 30.54 28.58
CA PRO A 114 -13.04 31.84 28.82
C PRO A 114 -13.04 32.10 30.34
N ASN A 115 -11.84 32.32 30.88
CA ASN A 115 -11.50 33.01 32.12
C ASN A 115 -12.65 33.33 33.11
N ALA A 116 -12.57 32.77 34.33
CA ALA A 116 -12.71 33.55 35.56
C ALA A 116 -12.16 32.76 36.77
N MET A 117 -11.12 33.28 37.41
CA MET A 117 -10.79 32.98 38.82
C MET A 117 -12.01 33.35 39.68
N PRO A 118 -12.28 32.62 40.78
CA PRO A 118 -11.81 33.15 42.06
C PRO A 118 -11.21 32.07 42.96
N GLY A 119 -10.17 32.45 43.70
CA GLY A 119 -9.55 31.56 44.67
C GLY A 119 -10.52 31.07 45.72
N GLN A 120 -10.47 29.77 46.01
CA GLN A 120 -10.82 29.25 47.32
C GLN A 120 -9.91 28.06 47.63
N LYS A 121 -9.05 28.28 48.63
CA LYS A 121 -8.18 27.28 49.23
C LYS A 121 -9.07 26.35 50.06
N SER A 122 -8.95 25.04 49.89
CA SER A 122 -9.40 24.09 50.92
C SER A 122 -8.52 22.84 50.89
N TYR A 123 -7.50 22.82 51.74
CA TYR A 123 -6.73 21.62 52.04
C TYR A 123 -7.43 20.91 53.21
N ALA A 124 -7.98 19.73 52.97
CA ALA A 124 -8.47 18.84 54.02
C ALA A 124 -7.26 18.31 54.82
N LYS A 125 -7.16 18.70 56.09
CA LYS A 125 -6.17 18.18 57.04
C LYS A 125 -6.78 16.95 57.72
N ALA A 126 -6.37 15.75 57.30
CA ALA A 126 -6.64 14.53 58.04
C ALA A 126 -5.75 14.51 59.29
N ILE A 127 -6.36 14.50 60.48
CA ILE A 127 -5.67 14.28 61.75
C ILE A 127 -6.11 12.91 62.25
N GLY A 128 -5.18 11.97 62.35
CA GLY A 128 -5.37 10.68 63.00
C GLY A 128 -4.10 10.32 63.77
N ALA A 129 -4.18 10.43 65.09
CA ALA A 129 -3.48 9.66 66.13
C ALA A 129 -3.96 10.17 67.49
#